data_AF-A0A965AYY4-F1
#
_entry.id   AF-A0A965AYY4-F1
#
_cell.length_a   1.000
_cell.length_b   1.000
_cell.length_c   1.000
_cell.angle_alpha   90.00
_cell.angle_beta   90.00
_cell.angle_gamma   90.00
#
_symmetry.space_group_name_H-M   'P 1'
#
loop_
_entity.id
_entity.type
_entity.pdbx_description
1 polymer ?
#
loop_
_entity_poly.entity_id
_entity_poly.type
_entity_poly.pdbx_seq_one_letter_code
_entity_poly.pdbx_strand_id
1 'polypeptide(L)'
;MHDRHTHHKALIAPLRQGLYDFDQDVVRAALRDVMAETAVVHMSFPFGDLCGADALYNTCFAPLAAALPDLERRDWIVMAGDTEHGQAWVGCAGQYSGTFVAPWLDIPPTGQLVHMRFH
;
A
#
# COMPACT_ATOMS: atom_id res chain seq x y z
N MET A 1 6.07 -27.98 -2.19
CA MET A 1 5.07 -27.34 -1.30
C MET A 1 5.76 -26.13 -0.70
N HIS A 2 5.36 -24.91 -1.04
CA HIS A 2 5.92 -23.72 -0.38
C HIS A 2 5.39 -23.67 1.05
N ASP A 3 6.22 -23.27 2.01
CA ASP A 3 5.77 -23.05 3.39
C ASP A 3 4.72 -21.92 3.42
N ARG A 4 3.89 -21.90 4.46
CA ARG A 4 2.77 -20.96 4.61
C ARG A 4 3.21 -19.49 4.49
N HIS A 5 4.37 -19.13 5.05
CA HIS A 5 4.86 -17.75 5.02
C HIS A 5 5.32 -17.35 3.63
N THR A 6 5.99 -18.24 2.91
CA THR A 6 6.33 -18.00 1.50
C THR A 6 5.07 -17.88 0.64
N HIS A 7 4.03 -18.69 0.91
CA HIS A 7 2.75 -18.56 0.23
C HIS A 7 2.08 -17.20 0.49
N HIS A 8 2.00 -16.73 1.74
CA HIS A 8 1.38 -15.43 2.04
C HIS A 8 2.13 -14.24 1.44
N LYS A 9 3.48 -14.29 1.41
CA LYS A 9 4.27 -13.29 0.67
C LYS A 9 3.96 -13.28 -0.82
N ALA A 10 3.73 -14.47 -1.40
CA ALA A 10 3.37 -14.59 -2.81
C ALA A 10 1.96 -14.04 -3.11
N LEU A 11 1.00 -14.18 -2.20
CA LEU A 11 -0.35 -13.61 -2.35
C LEU A 11 -0.31 -12.08 -2.56
N ILE A 12 0.53 -11.36 -1.82
CA ILE A 12 0.62 -9.89 -1.95
C ILE A 12 1.63 -9.44 -3.02
N ALA A 13 2.35 -10.35 -3.68
CA ALA A 13 3.35 -9.97 -4.68
C ALA A 13 2.78 -9.16 -5.86
N PRO A 14 1.59 -9.50 -6.41
CA PRO A 14 0.95 -8.68 -7.45
C PRO A 14 0.64 -7.26 -6.99
N LEU A 15 0.12 -7.09 -5.76
CA LEU A 15 -0.14 -5.77 -5.18
C LEU A 15 1.15 -4.96 -5.07
N ARG A 16 2.23 -5.59 -4.60
CA ARG A 16 3.54 -4.92 -4.46
C ARG A 16 4.12 -4.51 -5.81
N GLN A 17 3.98 -5.34 -6.84
CA GLN A 17 4.40 -5.00 -8.20
C GLN A 17 3.57 -3.85 -8.77
N GLY A 18 2.24 -3.90 -8.62
CA GLY A 18 1.36 -2.81 -9.03
C GLY A 18 1.71 -1.49 -8.35
N LEU A 19 2.11 -1.51 -7.08
CA LEU A 19 2.52 -0.31 -6.35
C LEU A 19 3.94 0.16 -6.69
N TYR A 20 4.81 -0.70 -7.24
CA TYR A 20 6.19 -0.34 -7.59
C TYR A 20 6.22 0.65 -8.76
N ASP A 21 5.52 0.34 -9.86
CA ASP A 21 5.36 1.24 -11.02
C ASP A 21 4.09 2.11 -10.92
N PHE A 22 3.30 1.93 -9.87
CA PHE A 22 2.00 2.52 -9.61
C PHE A 22 1.03 2.49 -10.81
N ASP A 23 0.67 1.28 -11.22
CA ASP A 23 -0.43 1.07 -12.16
C ASP A 23 -1.76 1.00 -11.40
N GLN A 24 -2.61 2.01 -11.60
CA GLN A 24 -3.88 2.16 -10.89
C GLN A 24 -4.82 0.96 -11.04
N ASP A 25 -4.90 0.39 -12.24
CA ASP A 25 -5.81 -0.72 -12.52
C ASP A 25 -5.27 -2.00 -11.89
N VAL A 26 -3.95 -2.23 -11.97
CA VAL A 26 -3.30 -3.37 -11.31
C VAL A 26 -3.43 -3.28 -9.80
N VAL A 27 -3.21 -2.09 -9.20
CA VAL A 27 -3.33 -1.89 -7.75
C VAL A 27 -4.76 -2.16 -7.28
N ARG A 28 -5.78 -1.60 -7.96
CA ARG A 28 -7.19 -1.84 -7.63
C ARG A 28 -7.54 -3.32 -7.72
N ALA A 29 -7.16 -3.99 -8.81
CA ALA A 29 -7.42 -5.41 -9.01
C ALA A 29 -6.73 -6.27 -7.94
N ALA A 30 -5.45 -6.00 -7.67
CA ALA A 30 -4.69 -6.76 -6.68
C ALA A 30 -5.20 -6.55 -5.25
N LEU A 31 -5.63 -5.34 -4.88
CA LEU A 31 -6.26 -5.10 -3.57
C LEU A 31 -7.54 -5.94 -3.42
N ARG A 32 -8.40 -5.99 -4.44
CA ARG A 32 -9.64 -6.78 -4.44
C ARG A 32 -9.38 -8.28 -4.39
N ASP A 33 -8.28 -8.76 -4.96
CA ASP A 33 -7.90 -10.17 -4.94
C ASP A 33 -7.42 -10.63 -3.56
N VAL A 34 -6.67 -9.77 -2.84
CA VAL A 34 -6.04 -10.14 -1.56
C VAL A 34 -6.84 -9.73 -0.32
N MET A 35 -7.84 -8.85 -0.46
CA MET A 35 -8.65 -8.37 0.66
C MET A 35 -10.06 -8.97 0.63
N ALA A 36 -10.54 -9.42 1.79
CA ALA A 36 -11.96 -9.69 1.96
C ALA A 36 -12.78 -8.39 1.78
N GLU A 37 -14.02 -8.50 1.31
CA GLU A 37 -14.92 -7.36 1.10
C GLU A 37 -15.11 -6.54 2.40
N THR A 38 -15.15 -7.22 3.55
CA THR A 38 -15.29 -6.62 4.88
C THR A 38 -13.97 -6.46 5.62
N ALA A 39 -12.83 -6.49 4.92
CA ALA A 39 -11.52 -6.32 5.56
C ALA A 39 -11.42 -4.93 6.20
N VAL A 40 -11.12 -4.90 7.51
CA VAL A 40 -10.88 -3.65 8.23
C VAL A 40 -9.46 -3.18 7.93
N VAL A 41 -9.32 -1.92 7.54
CA VAL A 41 -8.03 -1.27 7.30
C VAL A 41 -7.87 -0.12 8.28
N HIS A 42 -6.86 -0.24 9.14
CA HIS A 42 -6.53 0.78 10.13
C HIS A 42 -5.46 1.72 9.55
N MET A 43 -5.85 2.96 9.26
CA MET A 43 -4.93 4.01 8.81
C MET A 43 -4.76 5.07 9.90
N SER A 44 -3.61 5.74 9.91
CA SER A 44 -3.40 6.88 10.80
C SER A 44 -4.37 8.02 10.48
N PHE A 45 -4.55 8.93 11.45
CA PHE A 45 -5.19 10.22 11.17
C PHE A 45 -4.47 10.91 9.99
N PRO A 46 -5.19 11.54 9.05
CA PRO A 46 -6.63 11.84 9.06
C PRO A 46 -7.54 10.77 8.42
N PHE A 47 -6.99 9.65 7.97
CA PHE A 47 -7.75 8.64 7.22
C PHE A 47 -8.66 7.78 8.12
N GLY A 48 -8.17 7.35 9.27
CA GLY A 48 -8.90 6.52 10.22
C GLY A 48 -9.17 5.10 9.71
N ASP A 49 -10.29 4.52 10.15
CA ASP A 49 -10.66 3.15 9.79
C ASP A 49 -11.44 3.11 8.47
N LEU A 50 -11.03 2.20 7.58
CA LEU A 50 -11.66 1.96 6.29
C LEU A 50 -12.12 0.49 6.18
N CYS A 51 -13.05 0.23 5.27
CA CYS A 51 -13.59 -1.12 5.05
C CYS A 51 -13.46 -1.51 3.56
N GLY A 52 -12.68 -2.56 3.30
CA GLY A 52 -12.50 -3.14 1.98
C GLY A 52 -11.49 -2.42 1.07
N ALA A 53 -11.17 -3.08 -0.04
CA ALA A 53 -10.18 -2.65 -1.02
C ALA A 53 -10.50 -1.28 -1.64
N ASP A 54 -11.76 -1.05 -2.00
CA ASP A 54 -12.16 0.17 -2.71
C ASP A 54 -12.09 1.41 -1.81
N ALA A 55 -12.46 1.27 -0.52
CA ALA A 55 -12.32 2.36 0.45
C ALA A 55 -10.84 2.72 0.67
N LEU A 56 -9.97 1.72 0.84
CA LEU A 56 -8.52 1.94 0.95
C LEU A 56 -7.97 2.65 -0.29
N TYR A 57 -8.30 2.16 -1.49
CA TYR A 57 -7.78 2.77 -2.71
C TYR A 57 -8.25 4.22 -2.88
N ASN A 58 -9.57 4.46 -2.78
CA ASN A 58 -10.13 5.78 -3.08
C ASN A 58 -9.74 6.83 -2.04
N THR A 59 -9.56 6.43 -0.78
CA THR A 59 -9.23 7.36 0.31
C THR A 59 -7.73 7.61 0.44
N CYS A 60 -6.87 6.61 0.23
CA CYS A 60 -5.44 6.73 0.48
C CYS A 60 -4.60 6.78 -0.81
N PHE A 61 -4.77 5.80 -1.69
CA PHE A 61 -3.90 5.65 -2.87
C PHE A 61 -4.22 6.66 -3.98
N ALA A 62 -5.50 6.83 -4.33
CA ALA A 62 -5.90 7.72 -5.43
C ALA A 62 -5.48 9.18 -5.20
N PRO A 63 -5.70 9.79 -4.00
CA PRO A 63 -5.28 11.16 -3.76
C PRO A 63 -3.75 11.32 -3.72
N LEU A 64 -3.03 10.32 -3.20
CA LEU A 64 -1.57 10.33 -3.19
C LEU A 64 -1.00 10.27 -4.61
N ALA A 65 -1.55 9.40 -5.47
CA ALA A 65 -1.14 9.29 -6.87
C ALA A 65 -1.49 10.54 -7.69
N ALA A 66 -2.58 11.22 -7.36
CA ALA A 66 -2.89 12.51 -7.99
C ALA A 66 -1.88 13.60 -7.61
N ALA A 67 -1.37 13.56 -6.37
CA ALA A 67 -0.35 14.47 -5.88
C ALA A 67 1.07 14.17 -6.42
N LEU A 68 1.36 12.89 -6.65
CA LEU A 68 2.61 12.34 -7.15
C LEU A 68 2.33 11.48 -8.41
N PRO A 69 2.23 12.05 -9.62
CA PRO A 69 1.85 11.31 -10.83
C PRO A 69 2.83 10.21 -11.25
N ASP A 70 4.07 10.30 -10.79
CA ASP A 70 5.17 9.35 -10.94
C ASP A 70 5.44 8.61 -9.61
N LEU A 71 4.39 8.38 -8.81
CA LEU A 71 4.46 7.67 -7.53
C LEU A 71 5.06 6.27 -7.74
N GLU A 72 5.98 5.90 -6.86
CA GLU A 72 6.50 4.54 -6.76
C GLU A 72 6.51 4.11 -5.29
N ARG A 73 6.20 2.84 -5.02
CA ARG A 73 6.40 2.20 -3.71
C ARG A 73 7.52 1.17 -3.79
N ARG A 74 8.61 1.42 -3.08
CA ARG A 74 9.77 0.52 -3.00
C ARG A 74 9.81 -0.15 -1.64
N ASP A 75 9.51 -1.45 -1.61
CA ASP A 75 9.68 -2.27 -0.42
C ASP A 75 11.17 -2.65 -0.24
N TRP A 76 11.71 -2.45 0.95
CA TRP A 76 13.06 -2.90 1.32
C TRP A 76 13.02 -4.22 2.07
N ILE A 77 12.01 -4.41 2.92
CA ILE A 77 11.85 -5.59 3.76
C ILE A 77 10.46 -6.14 3.51
N VAL A 78 10.39 -7.44 3.22
CA VAL A 78 9.13 -8.20 3.20
C VAL A 78 9.32 -9.49 3.97
N MET A 79 8.63 -9.56 5.10
CA MET A 79 8.72 -10.67 6.03
C MET A 79 7.33 -11.24 6.30
N ALA A 80 7.29 -12.53 6.59
CA ALA A 80 6.07 -13.19 7.02
C ALA A 80 6.39 -14.13 8.18
N GLY A 81 5.45 -14.23 9.12
CA GLY A 81 5.62 -14.97 10.35
C GLY A 81 4.29 -15.16 11.05
N ASP A 82 4.29 -15.92 12.14
CA ASP A 82 3.13 -16.08 12.99
C ASP A 82 3.22 -15.15 14.20
N THR A 83 2.07 -14.66 14.66
CA THR A 83 1.96 -14.04 15.98
C THR A 83 2.01 -15.11 17.07
N GLU A 84 2.16 -14.69 18.31
CA GLU A 84 2.07 -15.56 19.49
C GLU A 84 0.72 -16.30 19.57
N HIS A 85 -0.32 -15.76 18.95
CA HIS A 85 -1.66 -16.35 18.86
C HIS A 85 -1.88 -17.19 17.59
N GLY A 86 -0.83 -17.47 16.81
CA GLY A 86 -0.88 -18.32 15.62
C GLY A 86 -1.51 -17.67 14.38
N GLN A 87 -1.71 -16.35 14.39
CA GLN A 87 -2.18 -15.62 13.21
C GLN A 87 -1.00 -15.39 12.27
N ALA A 88 -1.20 -15.58 10.97
CA ALA A 88 -0.15 -15.37 9.99
C ALA A 88 -0.15 -13.92 9.49
N TRP A 89 0.99 -13.26 9.55
CA TRP A 89 1.16 -11.86 9.18
C TRP A 89 2.17 -11.72 8.05
N VAL A 90 1.99 -10.69 7.23
CA VAL A 90 2.98 -10.21 6.26
C VAL A 90 3.27 -8.74 6.57
N GLY A 91 4.52 -8.44 6.89
CA GLY A 91 5.01 -7.08 7.16
C GLY A 91 5.84 -6.57 6.00
N CYS A 92 5.65 -5.30 5.64
CA CYS A 92 6.44 -4.62 4.61
C CYS A 92 6.98 -3.31 5.17
N ALA A 93 8.25 -3.02 4.93
CA ALA A 93 8.84 -1.70 5.21
C ALA A 93 9.55 -1.18 3.97
N GLY A 94 9.54 0.15 3.79
CA GLY A 94 10.09 0.77 2.59
C GLY A 94 9.77 2.25 2.48
N GLN A 95 9.66 2.74 1.25
CA GLN A 95 9.30 4.13 0.97
C GLN A 95 8.37 4.29 -0.23
N TYR A 96 7.59 5.36 -0.22
CA TYR A 96 7.00 5.97 -1.39
C TYR A 96 7.88 7.12 -1.88
N SER A 97 7.95 7.32 -3.18
CA SER A 97 8.64 8.45 -3.80
C SER A 97 7.91 8.95 -5.04
N GLY A 98 8.06 10.23 -5.36
CA GLY A 98 7.51 10.85 -6.57
C GLY A 98 7.70 12.36 -6.56
N THR A 99 7.36 13.00 -7.66
CA THR A 99 7.38 14.45 -7.84
C THR A 99 6.08 15.07 -7.32
N PHE A 100 6.17 15.91 -6.29
CA PHE A 100 4.99 16.45 -5.61
C PHE A 100 4.44 17.69 -6.34
N VAL A 101 3.39 17.50 -7.15
CA VAL A 101 2.88 18.52 -8.09
C VAL A 101 1.45 19.00 -7.82
N ALA A 102 0.69 18.33 -6.95
CA ALA A 102 -0.63 18.80 -6.51
C ALA A 102 -0.78 18.70 -4.98
N PRO A 103 -1.62 19.53 -4.34
CA PRO A 103 -1.78 19.52 -2.89
C PRO A 103 -2.26 18.15 -2.36
N TRP A 104 -1.78 17.77 -1.18
CA TRP A 104 -2.18 16.54 -0.51
C TRP A 104 -2.20 16.75 1.01
N LEU A 105 -3.31 16.41 1.66
CA LEU A 105 -3.51 16.60 3.12
C LEU A 105 -3.20 18.03 3.59
N ASP A 106 -3.68 19.03 2.85
CA ASP A 106 -3.44 20.46 3.07
C ASP A 106 -1.97 20.90 2.96
N ILE A 107 -1.09 20.03 2.46
CA ILE A 107 0.30 20.36 2.14
C ILE A 107 0.37 20.85 0.69
N PRO A 108 0.89 22.06 0.43
CA PRO A 108 1.04 22.58 -0.92
C PRO A 108 2.19 21.88 -1.68
N PRO A 109 2.08 21.73 -3.02
CA PRO A 109 3.09 21.06 -3.82
C PRO A 109 4.38 21.88 -3.91
N THR A 110 5.52 21.18 -3.91
CA THR A 110 6.85 21.80 -4.00
C THR A 110 7.43 21.78 -5.41
N GLY A 111 6.88 20.94 -6.30
CA GLY A 111 7.48 20.64 -7.60
C GLY A 111 8.80 19.85 -7.51
N GLN A 112 9.09 19.28 -6.33
CA GLN A 112 10.33 18.54 -6.05
C GLN A 112 10.03 17.08 -5.70
N LEU A 113 11.08 16.27 -5.74
CA LEU A 113 11.05 14.90 -5.26
C LEU A 113 10.73 14.85 -3.76
N VAL A 114 9.79 13.99 -3.38
CA VAL A 114 9.47 13.68 -1.99
C VAL A 114 9.70 12.19 -1.70
N HIS A 115 9.96 11.89 -0.43
CA HIS A 115 10.10 10.52 0.08
C HIS A 115 9.29 10.35 1.36
N MET A 116 8.48 9.29 1.43
CA MET A 116 7.68 8.96 2.61
C MET A 116 7.93 7.51 3.04
N ARG A 117 8.48 7.30 4.23
CA ARG A 117 8.78 5.96 4.74
C ARG A 117 7.53 5.30 5.35
N PHE A 118 7.41 3.99 5.18
CA PHE A 118 6.42 3.15 5.86
C PHE A 118 7.11 1.93 6.48
N HIS A 119 6.49 1.37 7.52
CA HIS A 119 6.94 0.19 8.26
C HIS A 119 5.76 -0.48 8.93
#